data_AF-A0A994J792-F1
#
_entry.id   AF-A0A994J792-F1
#
_cell.length_a   1.000
_cell.length_b   1.000
_cell.length_c   1.000
_cell.angle_alpha   90.00
_cell.angle_beta   90.00
_cell.angle_gamma   90.00
#
_symmetry.space_group_name_H-M   'P 1'
#
loop_
_entity.id
_entity.type
_entity.pdbx_description
1 polymer ?
#
loop_
_entity_poly.entity_id
_entity_poly.type
_entity_poly.pdbx_seq_one_letter_code
_entity_poly.pdbx_strand_id
1 'polypeptide(L)'
;MDDPFSPCRRLNSTQGEIRVGPSHQAKLPDLQPFPSPDGDTVTQHEELVWMPGVNDCDLLMYLRAARSMAAFAGMCDGGSTEDGCVAASRDDTTLNALNTLHESGYDAGKALQRLVKKPVPKLIEKCWTEDEVAGGPKTNKQKT
;
A
#
# COMPACT_ATOMS: atom_id res chain seq x y z
N MET A 1 13.87 34.70 55.58
CA MET A 1 13.92 33.27 55.93
C MET A 1 12.90 32.61 55.03
N ASP A 2 13.37 32.20 53.87
CA ASP A 2 12.58 31.57 52.82
C ASP A 2 12.18 30.16 53.27
N ASP A 3 10.90 29.86 53.15
CA ASP A 3 10.28 28.62 53.62
C ASP A 3 10.77 27.43 52.74
N PRO A 4 11.50 26.44 53.30
CA PRO A 4 12.13 25.36 52.53
C PRO A 4 11.13 24.33 51.98
N PHE A 5 9.83 24.51 52.25
CA PHE A 5 8.76 23.63 51.79
C PHE A 5 7.83 24.27 50.74
N SER A 6 8.30 25.30 50.04
CA SER A 6 7.64 25.71 48.80
C SER A 6 7.73 24.57 47.78
N PRO A 7 6.62 24.03 47.23
CA PRO A 7 6.68 23.01 46.19
C PRO A 7 7.24 23.61 44.90
N CYS A 8 8.57 23.69 44.82
CA CYS A 8 9.31 24.07 43.65
C CYS A 8 9.17 22.96 42.60
N ARG A 9 8.68 23.34 41.41
CA ARG A 9 8.59 22.54 40.18
C ARG A 9 8.08 21.12 40.37
N ARG A 10 6.78 20.93 40.07
CA ARG A 10 6.31 19.67 39.49
C ARG A 10 7.14 19.39 38.24
N LEU A 11 8.16 18.53 38.40
CA LEU A 11 8.77 17.83 37.29
C LEU A 11 7.64 17.12 36.57
N ASN A 12 7.46 17.49 35.31
CA ASN A 12 6.51 16.92 34.40
C ASN A 12 6.76 15.41 34.30
N SER A 13 6.07 14.63 35.13
CA SER A 13 5.91 13.21 34.88
C SER A 13 5.06 13.07 33.62
N THR A 14 5.70 13.08 32.45
CA THR A 14 5.10 12.58 31.21
C THR A 14 5.34 11.07 31.10
N GLN A 15 5.24 10.36 32.22
CA GLN A 15 5.33 8.91 32.24
C GLN A 15 3.94 8.34 31.92
N GLY A 16 3.63 8.19 30.63
CA GLY A 16 2.59 7.27 30.13
C GLY A 16 1.20 7.35 30.77
N GLU A 17 0.78 8.51 31.29
CA GLU A 17 -0.50 8.66 31.98
C GLU A 17 -1.60 9.10 31.00
N ILE A 18 -2.72 8.38 30.99
CA ILE A 18 -3.92 8.77 30.24
C ILE A 18 -4.65 9.84 31.04
N ARG A 19 -4.81 11.03 30.46
CA ARG A 19 -5.52 12.14 31.09
C ARG A 19 -7.01 12.07 30.75
N VAL A 20 -7.86 12.16 31.76
CA VAL A 20 -9.32 12.14 31.61
C VAL A 20 -9.88 13.53 31.96
N GLY A 21 -10.79 14.03 31.11
CA GLY A 21 -11.52 15.27 31.34
C GLY A 21 -11.94 15.94 30.03
N PRO A 22 -12.80 16.96 30.07
CA PRO A 22 -13.32 17.63 28.87
C PRO A 22 -12.25 18.25 27.97
N SER A 23 -11.08 18.58 28.52
CA SER A 23 -9.92 19.09 27.76
C SER A 23 -9.15 18.00 27.00
N HIS A 24 -9.41 16.71 27.30
CA HIS A 24 -8.70 15.55 26.75
C HIS A 24 -9.61 14.57 26.02
N GLN A 25 -10.91 14.58 26.34
CA GLN A 25 -11.90 13.75 25.67
C GLN A 25 -12.46 14.46 24.43
N ALA A 26 -12.65 13.71 23.35
CA ALA A 26 -13.33 14.22 22.15
C ALA A 26 -14.81 14.47 22.44
N LYS A 27 -15.38 15.53 21.85
CA LYS A 27 -16.83 15.73 21.84
C LYS A 27 -17.45 14.67 20.92
N LEU A 28 -18.29 13.80 21.49
CA LEU A 28 -19.03 12.83 20.71
C LEU A 28 -20.03 13.55 19.79
N PRO A 29 -20.09 13.20 18.50
CA PRO A 29 -21.14 13.69 17.63
C PRO A 29 -22.49 13.09 18.03
N ASP A 30 -23.56 13.86 17.84
CA ASP A 30 -24.92 13.38 18.06
C ASP A 30 -25.26 12.26 17.06
N LEU A 31 -26.06 11.30 17.50
CA LEU A 31 -26.49 10.19 16.65
C LEU A 31 -27.30 10.74 15.46
N GLN A 32 -26.75 10.64 14.26
CA GLN A 32 -27.45 10.96 13.02
C GLN A 32 -28.17 9.70 12.48
N PRO A 33 -29.36 9.84 11.88
CA PRO A 33 -29.97 8.77 11.09
C PRO A 33 -29.04 8.31 9.96
N PHE A 34 -29.17 7.07 9.52
CA PHE A 34 -28.42 6.60 8.36
C PHE A 34 -28.76 7.45 7.12
N PRO A 35 -27.75 7.86 6.34
CA PRO A 35 -28.01 8.55 5.08
C PRO A 35 -28.83 7.65 4.15
N SER A 36 -29.76 8.24 3.39
CA SER A 36 -30.50 7.53 2.35
C SER A 36 -29.53 6.93 1.33
N PRO A 37 -29.77 5.71 0.82
CA PRO A 37 -28.86 5.06 -0.15
C PRO A 37 -28.73 5.83 -1.47
N ASP A 38 -29.68 6.73 -1.77
CA ASP A 38 -29.64 7.62 -2.95
C ASP A 38 -28.82 8.90 -2.74
N GLY A 39 -28.17 9.06 -1.58
CA GLY A 39 -27.36 10.23 -1.26
C GLY A 39 -25.94 10.12 -1.82
N ASP A 40 -25.66 10.85 -2.91
CA ASP A 40 -24.34 11.04 -3.55
C ASP A 40 -23.18 11.46 -2.60
N THR A 41 -23.48 11.76 -1.33
CA THR A 41 -22.50 12.29 -0.37
C THR A 41 -21.58 11.23 0.23
N VAL A 42 -21.94 9.94 0.22
CA VAL A 42 -21.13 8.90 0.86
C VAL A 42 -19.82 8.67 0.11
N THR A 43 -19.85 8.74 -1.22
CA THR A 43 -18.69 8.40 -2.05
C THR A 43 -17.82 9.60 -2.42
N GLN A 44 -18.14 10.82 -1.97
CA GLN A 44 -17.44 12.04 -2.40
C GLN A 44 -15.96 12.09 -1.97
N HIS A 45 -15.58 11.30 -0.96
CA HIS A 45 -14.23 11.23 -0.41
C HIS A 45 -13.55 9.88 -0.64
N GLU A 46 -14.16 8.99 -1.43
CA GLU A 46 -13.64 7.68 -1.72
C GLU A 46 -13.75 7.35 -3.22
N GLU A 47 -12.84 6.52 -3.71
CA GLU A 47 -12.89 5.98 -5.05
C GLU A 47 -12.95 4.46 -4.94
N LEU A 48 -13.92 3.86 -5.65
CA LEU A 48 -14.05 2.43 -5.71
C LEU A 48 -12.91 1.86 -6.56
N VAL A 49 -12.01 1.09 -5.96
CA VAL A 49 -10.86 0.50 -6.66
C VAL A 49 -11.07 -0.98 -7.03
N TRP A 50 -12.04 -1.64 -6.39
CA TRP A 50 -12.35 -3.05 -6.63
C TRP A 50 -13.72 -3.42 -6.05
N MET A 51 -14.46 -4.28 -6.74
CA MET A 51 -15.72 -4.87 -6.28
C MET A 51 -15.56 -6.39 -6.15
N PRO A 52 -16.05 -6.97 -5.04
CA PRO A 52 -16.16 -8.42 -4.94
C PRO A 52 -17.22 -8.96 -5.91
N GLY A 53 -17.10 -10.24 -6.30
CA GLY A 53 -18.08 -10.93 -7.14
C GLY A 53 -17.58 -11.42 -8.49
N VAL A 54 -16.31 -11.17 -8.83
CA VAL A 54 -15.65 -11.79 -10.00
C VAL A 54 -15.46 -13.29 -9.76
N ASN A 55 -15.69 -14.12 -10.78
CA ASN A 55 -15.45 -15.56 -10.69
C ASN A 55 -13.95 -15.87 -10.52
N ASP A 56 -13.59 -16.66 -9.50
CA ASP A 56 -12.19 -16.99 -9.19
C ASP A 56 -11.46 -17.68 -10.34
N CYS A 57 -12.11 -18.56 -11.10
CA CYS A 57 -11.50 -19.27 -12.21
C CYS A 57 -11.08 -18.30 -13.32
N ASP A 58 -12.00 -17.42 -13.72
CA ASP A 58 -11.75 -16.41 -14.76
C ASP A 58 -10.73 -15.37 -14.29
N LEU A 59 -10.81 -14.95 -13.02
CA LEU A 59 -9.85 -14.04 -12.41
C LEU A 59 -8.44 -14.63 -12.41
N LEU A 60 -8.28 -15.87 -11.97
CA LEU A 60 -6.99 -16.55 -11.94
C LEU A 60 -6.45 -16.77 -13.37
N MET A 61 -7.32 -17.08 -14.33
CA MET A 61 -6.94 -17.20 -15.74
C MET A 61 -6.47 -15.86 -16.32
N TYR A 62 -7.18 -14.78 -16.04
CA TYR A 62 -6.79 -13.42 -16.42
C TYR A 62 -5.46 -13.00 -15.79
N LEU A 63 -5.29 -13.19 -14.48
CA LEU A 63 -4.04 -12.88 -13.78
C LEU A 63 -2.87 -13.70 -14.30
N ARG A 64 -3.10 -14.96 -14.68
CA ARG A 64 -2.08 -15.79 -15.32
C ARG A 64 -1.68 -15.23 -16.69
N ALA A 65 -2.65 -14.82 -17.50
CA ALA A 65 -2.38 -14.21 -18.80
C ALA A 65 -1.62 -12.88 -18.66
N ALA A 66 -2.05 -12.01 -17.74
CA ALA A 66 -1.38 -10.74 -17.44
C ALA A 66 0.08 -10.95 -17.00
N ARG A 67 0.33 -11.90 -16.09
CA ARG A 67 1.69 -12.24 -15.65
C ARG A 67 2.55 -12.80 -16.79
N SER A 68 1.99 -13.58 -17.70
CA SER A 68 2.71 -14.05 -18.90
C SER A 68 3.10 -12.89 -19.83
N MET A 69 2.23 -11.88 -19.98
CA MET A 69 2.54 -10.68 -20.77
C MET A 69 3.67 -9.86 -20.13
N ALA A 70 3.64 -9.68 -18.80
CA ALA A 70 4.71 -9.02 -18.06
C ALA A 70 6.03 -9.81 -18.10
N ALA A 71 5.96 -11.14 -18.00
CA ALA A 71 7.12 -12.01 -18.17
C ALA A 71 7.76 -11.82 -19.54
N PHE A 72 6.95 -11.82 -20.59
CA PHE A 72 7.42 -11.64 -21.96
C PHE A 72 8.09 -10.27 -22.15
N ALA A 73 7.44 -9.19 -21.69
CA ALA A 73 8.03 -7.86 -21.73
C ALA A 73 9.37 -7.80 -20.97
N GLY A 74 9.44 -8.36 -19.76
CA GLY A 74 10.66 -8.44 -18.97
C GLY A 74 11.79 -9.22 -19.66
N MET A 75 11.47 -10.34 -20.33
CA MET A 75 12.45 -11.07 -21.14
C MET A 75 12.95 -10.26 -22.35
N CYS A 76 12.06 -9.51 -23.01
CA CYS A 76 12.41 -8.65 -24.15
C CYS A 76 13.27 -7.46 -23.74
N ASP A 77 13.00 -6.86 -22.58
CA ASP A 77 13.68 -5.65 -22.11
C ASP A 77 14.98 -5.97 -21.33
N GLY A 78 15.01 -7.07 -20.57
CA GLY A 78 16.17 -7.49 -19.78
C GLY A 78 17.09 -8.51 -20.46
N GLY A 79 16.62 -9.18 -21.51
CA GLY A 79 17.42 -10.10 -22.32
C GLY A 79 17.64 -11.48 -21.67
N SER A 80 16.97 -11.77 -20.55
CA SER A 80 17.11 -13.01 -19.79
C SER A 80 15.77 -13.58 -19.32
N THR A 81 15.74 -14.87 -19.00
CA THR A 81 14.53 -15.51 -18.42
C THR A 81 14.28 -15.11 -16.96
N GLU A 82 15.32 -14.69 -16.25
CA GLU A 82 15.24 -14.20 -14.88
C GLU A 82 14.52 -12.84 -14.81
N ASP A 83 14.79 -11.92 -15.73
CA ASP A 83 14.09 -10.63 -15.80
C ASP A 83 12.59 -10.81 -16.06
N GLY A 84 12.22 -11.78 -16.90
CA GLY A 84 10.83 -12.17 -17.09
C GLY A 84 10.19 -12.72 -15.82
N CYS A 85 10.87 -13.61 -15.10
CA CYS A 85 10.36 -14.17 -13.86
C CYS A 85 10.15 -13.11 -12.78
N VAL A 86 11.10 -12.17 -12.65
CA VAL A 86 11.02 -11.03 -11.73
C VAL A 86 9.84 -10.12 -12.12
N ALA A 87 9.71 -9.76 -13.39
CA ALA A 87 8.59 -8.93 -13.86
C ALA A 87 7.22 -9.59 -13.61
N ALA A 88 7.11 -10.91 -13.83
CA ALA A 88 5.87 -11.66 -13.64
C ALA A 88 5.45 -11.82 -12.17
N SER A 89 6.43 -11.90 -11.27
CA SER A 89 6.20 -12.22 -9.85
C SER A 89 6.01 -10.98 -8.97
N ARG A 90 6.22 -9.78 -9.51
CA ARG A 90 6.06 -8.52 -8.78
C ARG A 90 4.60 -8.24 -8.44
N ASP A 91 4.37 -7.72 -7.24
CA ASP A 91 3.06 -7.24 -6.80
C ASP A 91 2.56 -6.12 -7.71
N ASP A 92 3.44 -5.25 -8.21
CA ASP A 92 3.10 -4.18 -9.15
C ASP A 92 2.38 -4.71 -10.40
N THR A 93 2.83 -5.85 -10.94
CA THR A 93 2.20 -6.51 -12.09
C THR A 93 0.79 -6.98 -11.74
N THR A 94 0.63 -7.58 -10.56
CA THR A 94 -0.68 -8.06 -10.09
C THR A 94 -1.63 -6.90 -9.83
N LEU A 95 -1.15 -5.83 -9.18
CA LEU A 95 -1.93 -4.62 -8.90
C LEU A 95 -2.37 -3.92 -10.19
N ASN A 96 -1.48 -3.78 -11.17
CA ASN A 96 -1.81 -3.20 -12.47
C ASN A 96 -2.87 -4.03 -13.20
N ALA A 97 -2.80 -5.36 -13.14
CA ALA A 97 -3.81 -6.23 -13.72
C ALA A 97 -5.18 -6.03 -13.04
N LEU A 98 -5.24 -5.96 -11.71
CA LEU A 98 -6.49 -5.74 -10.97
C LEU A 98 -7.10 -4.37 -11.26
N ASN A 99 -6.30 -3.30 -11.26
CA ASN A 99 -6.75 -1.96 -11.62
C ASN A 99 -7.27 -1.91 -13.06
N THR A 100 -6.52 -2.51 -14.00
CA THR A 100 -6.93 -2.55 -15.41
C THR A 100 -8.23 -3.32 -15.60
N LEU A 101 -8.43 -4.41 -14.85
CA LEU A 101 -9.67 -5.19 -14.87
C LEU A 101 -10.84 -4.37 -14.33
N HIS A 102 -10.66 -3.68 -13.20
CA HIS A 102 -11.66 -2.77 -12.64
C HIS A 102 -12.05 -1.66 -13.62
N GLU A 103 -11.08 -0.94 -14.16
CA GLU A 103 -11.28 0.14 -15.14
C GLU A 103 -11.87 -0.34 -16.48
N SER A 104 -11.83 -1.65 -16.74
CA SER A 104 -12.43 -2.29 -17.92
C SER A 104 -13.82 -2.82 -17.64
N GLY A 105 -14.39 -2.55 -16.45
CA GLY A 105 -15.70 -3.05 -16.04
C GLY A 105 -15.73 -4.57 -15.85
N TYR A 106 -14.61 -5.14 -15.40
CA TYR A 106 -14.40 -6.58 -15.19
C TYR A 106 -14.50 -7.45 -16.46
N ASP A 107 -14.37 -6.83 -17.63
CA ASP A 107 -14.24 -7.53 -18.91
C ASP A 107 -12.78 -7.91 -19.16
N ALA A 108 -12.46 -9.19 -18.97
CA ALA A 108 -11.10 -9.71 -19.13
C ALA A 108 -10.53 -9.47 -20.54
N GLY A 109 -11.36 -9.54 -21.59
CA GLY A 109 -10.92 -9.32 -22.97
C GLY A 109 -10.46 -7.87 -23.19
N LYS A 110 -11.27 -6.90 -22.74
CA LYS A 110 -10.90 -5.47 -22.80
C LYS A 110 -9.70 -5.16 -21.93
N ALA A 111 -9.62 -5.76 -20.76
CA ALA A 111 -8.50 -5.56 -19.84
C ALA A 111 -7.18 -6.08 -20.44
N LEU A 112 -7.19 -7.26 -21.07
CA LEU A 112 -6.01 -7.79 -21.77
C LEU A 112 -5.59 -6.89 -22.95
N GLN A 113 -6.54 -6.39 -23.74
CA GLN A 113 -6.22 -5.45 -24.83
C GLN A 113 -5.54 -4.16 -24.33
N ARG A 114 -5.93 -3.66 -23.15
CA ARG A 114 -5.26 -2.52 -22.52
C ARG A 114 -3.86 -2.89 -22.03
N LEU A 115 -3.71 -4.04 -21.38
CA LEU A 115 -2.40 -4.52 -20.91
C LEU A 115 -1.39 -4.70 -22.04
N VAL A 116 -1.79 -5.14 -23.24
CA VAL A 116 -0.86 -5.26 -24.39
C VAL A 116 -0.16 -3.94 -24.72
N LYS A 117 -0.79 -2.78 -24.48
CA LYS A 117 -0.19 -1.47 -24.74
C LYS A 117 0.83 -1.08 -23.66
N LYS A 118 0.66 -1.56 -22.42
CA LYS A 118 1.51 -1.27 -21.25
C LYS A 118 1.52 -2.49 -20.33
N PRO A 119 2.28 -3.55 -20.67
CA PRO A 119 2.23 -4.83 -19.96
C PRO A 119 2.85 -4.73 -18.56
N VAL A 120 3.77 -3.80 -18.37
CA VAL A 120 4.45 -3.56 -17.11
C VAL A 120 4.17 -2.11 -16.67
N PRO A 121 3.61 -1.88 -15.48
CA PRO A 121 3.51 -0.53 -14.92
C PRO A 121 4.91 0.05 -14.71
N LYS A 122 5.06 1.37 -14.79
CA LYS A 122 6.36 2.02 -14.53
C LYS A 122 6.81 1.62 -13.14
N LEU A 123 7.92 0.88 -13.07
CA LEU A 123 8.48 0.34 -11.84
C LEU A 123 8.61 1.48 -10.82
N ILE A 124 7.95 1.35 -9.68
CA ILE A 124 8.33 2.15 -8.51
C ILE A 124 9.59 1.47 -8.02
N GLU A 125 10.76 2.01 -8.38
CA GLU A 125 12.03 1.48 -7.88
C GLU A 125 11.99 1.48 -6.36
N LYS A 126 12.04 0.29 -5.76
CA LYS A 126 12.43 0.15 -4.37
C LYS A 126 13.93 0.39 -4.31
N CYS A 127 14.31 1.66 -4.21
CA CYS A 127 15.68 2.11 -4.02
C CYS A 127 16.13 1.76 -2.60
N TRP A 128 16.48 0.49 -2.38
CA TRP A 128 17.38 0.13 -1.30
C TRP A 128 18.63 -0.43 -1.96
N THR A 129 19.73 0.28 -1.81
CA THR A 129 21.05 -0.20 -2.23
C THR A 129 21.46 -1.38 -1.35
N GLU A 130 22.34 -2.25 -1.85
CA GLU A 130 22.83 -3.42 -1.09
C GLU A 130 23.39 -3.02 0.28
N ASP A 131 24.00 -1.83 0.37
CA ASP A 131 24.54 -1.27 1.62
C ASP A 131 23.45 -0.91 2.64
N GLU A 132 22.27 -0.48 2.19
CA GLU A 132 21.14 -0.15 3.06
C GLU A 132 20.38 -1.41 3.50
N VAL A 133 20.31 -2.43 2.63
CA VAL A 133 19.75 -3.74 2.98
C VAL A 133 20.67 -4.48 3.98
N ALA A 134 21.98 -4.31 3.85
CA ALA A 134 22.97 -4.97 4.71
C ALA A 134 23.17 -4.31 6.09
N GLY A 135 22.57 -3.13 6.34
CA GLY A 135 22.60 -2.50 7.67
C GLY A 135 23.93 -1.86 8.07
N GLY A 136 24.65 -1.23 7.14
CA GLY A 136 25.81 -0.38 7.45
C GLY A 136 27.18 -1.07 7.46
N PRO A 137 28.28 -0.29 7.59
CA PRO A 137 29.63 -0.73 7.24
C PRO A 137 30.11 -1.90 8.10
N LYS A 138 30.52 -2.98 7.43
CA LYS A 138 31.13 -4.16 8.08
C LYS A 138 32.42 -3.75 8.77
N THR A 139 32.35 -3.56 10.09
CA THR A 139 33.54 -3.33 10.91
C THR A 139 34.39 -4.60 10.93
N ASN A 140 35.47 -4.57 10.16
CA ASN A 140 36.47 -5.62 10.12
C ASN A 140 37.20 -5.65 11.47
N LYS A 141 36.82 -6.58 12.36
CA LYS A 141 37.55 -6.79 13.63
C LYS A 141 38.95 -7.32 13.29
N GLN A 142 39.96 -6.45 13.38
CA GLN A 142 41.36 -6.84 13.42
C GLN A 142 41.57 -7.81 14.59
N LYS A 143 41.94 -9.04 14.25
CA LYS A 143 42.35 -10.09 15.19
C LYS A 143 43.72 -9.69 15.75
N THR A 144 43.75 -9.39 17.04
CA THR A 144 44.98 -9.24 17.84
C THR A 144 45.56 -10.61 18.18
#